data_AF-A0A349Z064-F1
#
_entry.id   AF-A0A349Z064-F1
#
_cell.length_a   1.000
_cell.length_b   1.000
_cell.length_c   1.000
_cell.angle_alpha   90.00
_cell.angle_beta   90.00
_cell.angle_gamma   90.00
#
_symmetry.space_group_name_H-M   'P 1'
#
loop_
_entity.id
_entity.type
_entity.pdbx_description
1 polymer ?
#
loop_
_entity_poly.entity_id
_entity_poly.type
_entity_poly.pdbx_seq_one_letter_code
_entity_poly.pdbx_strand_id
1 'polypeptide(L)'
;EVRKAMASGWMQIRARAHQRQVELPLIVSDHCDWQALLDTIDEVSPGEVWITHGREDALLHQLTTQGVKARALSLIGYDEDATD
;
A
#
# COMPACT_ATOMS: atom_id res chain seq x y z
N GLU A 1 -30.35 -9.68 -12.17
CA GLU A 1 -29.10 -9.53 -12.94
C GLU A 1 -27.94 -9.96 -12.05
N VAL A 2 -27.04 -10.82 -12.53
CA VAL A 2 -25.84 -11.24 -11.80
C VAL A 2 -24.67 -10.46 -12.38
N ARG A 3 -23.82 -9.87 -11.53
CA ARG A 3 -22.66 -9.06 -11.96
C ARG A 3 -21.38 -9.61 -11.36
N LYS A 4 -20.29 -9.56 -12.12
CA LYS A 4 -18.96 -9.92 -11.62
C LYS A 4 -18.38 -8.78 -10.77
N ALA A 5 -18.21 -9.04 -9.48
CA ALA A 5 -17.58 -8.12 -8.53
C ALA A 5 -16.18 -8.60 -8.13
N MET A 6 -15.33 -7.67 -7.69
CA MET A 6 -14.04 -7.97 -7.04
C MET A 6 -13.84 -7.04 -5.85
N ALA A 7 -13.36 -7.59 -4.73
CA ALA A 7 -13.05 -6.83 -3.52
C ALA A 7 -11.54 -6.83 -3.29
N SER A 8 -10.91 -5.66 -3.35
CA SER A 8 -9.49 -5.46 -3.07
C SER A 8 -9.20 -3.97 -2.90
N GLY A 9 -8.22 -3.61 -2.07
CA GLY A 9 -7.70 -2.24 -2.00
C GLY A 9 -7.24 -1.72 -3.38
N TRP A 10 -6.79 -2.61 -4.27
CA TRP A 10 -6.38 -2.25 -5.63
C TRP A 10 -7.54 -1.85 -6.55
N MET A 11 -8.79 -2.12 -6.17
CA MET A 11 -9.96 -1.67 -6.92
C MET A 11 -10.14 -0.15 -6.92
N GLN A 12 -9.37 0.57 -6.09
CA GLN A 12 -9.26 2.03 -6.18
C GLN A 12 -8.60 2.49 -7.49
N ILE A 13 -7.76 1.66 -8.12
CA ILE A 13 -7.05 1.99 -9.36
C ILE A 13 -7.92 1.61 -10.55
N ARG A 14 -8.48 2.62 -11.24
CA ARG A 14 -9.38 2.43 -12.39
C ARG A 14 -8.79 1.52 -13.48
N ALA A 15 -7.49 1.66 -13.77
CA ALA A 15 -6.80 0.85 -14.76
C ALA A 15 -6.82 -0.64 -14.40
N ARG A 16 -6.65 -1.00 -13.12
CA ARG A 16 -6.68 -2.40 -12.65
C ARG A 16 -8.09 -2.98 -12.73
N ALA A 17 -9.10 -2.22 -12.31
CA ALA A 17 -10.50 -2.63 -12.42
C ALA A 17 -10.89 -2.89 -13.89
N HIS A 18 -10.45 -2.01 -14.80
CA HIS A 18 -10.68 -2.16 -16.24
C HIS A 18 -9.95 -3.38 -16.83
N GLN A 19 -8.66 -3.56 -16.54
CA GLN A 19 -7.88 -4.72 -17.01
C GLN A 19 -8.48 -6.07 -16.57
N ARG A 20 -9.08 -6.10 -15.38
CA ARG A 20 -9.73 -7.31 -14.82
C ARG A 20 -11.19 -7.49 -15.25
N GLN A 21 -11.72 -6.56 -16.06
CA GLN A 21 -13.12 -6.55 -16.53
C GLN A 21 -14.11 -6.72 -15.37
N VAL A 22 -13.87 -5.99 -14.26
CA VAL A 22 -14.72 -6.02 -13.07
C VAL A 22 -15.89 -5.06 -13.28
N GLU A 23 -17.11 -5.56 -13.20
CA GLU A 23 -18.33 -4.74 -13.35
C GLU A 23 -18.65 -3.94 -12.09
N LEU A 24 -18.29 -4.48 -10.93
CA LEU A 24 -18.46 -3.83 -9.62
C LEU A 24 -17.16 -3.90 -8.80
N PRO A 25 -16.31 -2.86 -8.86
CA PRO A 25 -15.11 -2.78 -8.04
C PRO A 25 -15.46 -2.37 -6.60
N LEU A 26 -15.14 -3.24 -5.64
CA LEU A 26 -15.29 -2.98 -4.20
C LEU A 26 -13.93 -2.69 -3.60
N ILE A 27 -13.77 -1.50 -3.01
CA ILE A 27 -12.52 -1.04 -2.42
C ILE A 27 -12.51 -1.46 -0.95
N VAL A 28 -12.06 -2.68 -0.69
CA VAL A 28 -11.99 -3.26 0.65
C VAL A 28 -10.64 -3.95 0.81
N SER A 29 -9.95 -3.65 1.91
CA SER A 29 -8.63 -4.16 2.26
C SER A 29 -8.49 -4.19 3.77
N ASP A 30 -7.63 -5.08 4.27
CA ASP A 30 -7.17 -5.13 5.66
C ASP A 30 -5.94 -4.22 5.90
N HIS A 31 -5.32 -3.72 4.85
CA HIS A 31 -4.26 -2.71 4.92
C HIS A 31 -4.81 -1.27 4.98
N CYS A 32 -4.09 -0.39 5.68
CA CYS A 32 -4.32 1.05 5.65
C CYS A 32 -4.04 1.62 4.26
N ASP A 33 -4.74 2.70 3.91
CA ASP A 33 -4.37 3.49 2.74
C ASP A 33 -3.15 4.40 3.04
N TRP A 34 -2.69 5.08 2.00
CA TRP A 34 -1.51 5.94 2.06
C TRP A 34 -1.66 7.08 3.07
N GLN A 35 -2.83 7.73 3.12
CA GLN A 35 -3.02 8.87 4.02
C GLN A 35 -3.07 8.40 5.46
N ALA A 36 -3.83 7.35 5.75
CA ALA A 36 -3.90 6.77 7.09
C ALA A 36 -2.53 6.28 7.59
N LEU A 37 -1.68 5.75 6.71
CA LEU A 37 -0.31 5.38 7.04
C LEU A 37 0.52 6.60 7.46
N LEU A 38 0.49 7.68 6.67
CA LEU A 38 1.23 8.91 6.99
C LEU A 38 0.72 9.58 8.27
N ASP A 39 -0.60 9.64 8.44
CA ASP A 39 -1.24 10.20 9.62
C ASP A 39 -0.81 9.42 10.88
N THR A 40 -0.78 8.09 10.79
CA THR A 40 -0.32 7.24 11.90
C THR A 40 1.15 7.50 12.25
N ILE A 41 2.02 7.66 11.24
CA ILE A 41 3.44 7.94 11.46
C ILE A 41 3.62 9.32 12.10
N ASP A 42 2.86 10.32 11.66
CA ASP A 42 2.88 11.67 12.24
C ASP A 42 2.41 11.66 13.70
N GLU A 43 1.26 11.01 13.97
CA GLU A 43 0.68 10.90 15.31
C GLU A 43 1.62 10.18 16.29
N VAL A 44 2.25 9.09 15.86
CA VAL A 44 3.19 8.33 16.69
C VAL A 44 4.54 9.04 16.84
N SER A 45 4.95 9.83 15.84
CA SER A 45 6.22 10.57 15.81
C SER A 45 7.44 9.70 16.20
N PRO A 46 7.69 8.57 15.51
CA PRO A 46 8.79 7.68 15.84
C PRO A 46 10.16 8.31 15.51
N GLY A 47 11.19 7.94 16.27
CA GLY A 47 12.56 8.37 15.97
C GLY A 47 13.13 7.79 14.67
N GLU A 48 12.62 6.65 14.21
CA GLU A 48 12.95 6.06 12.91
C GLU A 48 11.84 5.10 12.45
N VAL A 49 11.55 5.08 11.15
CA VAL A 49 10.59 4.15 10.52
C VAL A 49 11.33 3.09 9.72
N TRP A 50 11.03 1.81 9.96
CA TRP A 50 11.58 0.69 9.19
C TRP A 50 10.49 0.08 8.32
N ILE A 51 10.72 0.04 7.01
CA ILE A 51 9.75 -0.34 5.98
C ILE A 51 10.08 -1.76 5.52
N THR A 52 9.10 -2.65 5.45
CA THR A 52 9.32 -4.08 5.18
C THR A 52 8.69 -4.62 3.90
N HIS A 53 7.62 -3.98 3.42
CA HIS A 53 6.87 -4.43 2.25
C HIS A 53 6.11 -3.28 1.60
N GLY A 54 5.67 -3.49 0.36
CA GLY A 54 4.89 -2.52 -0.41
C GLY A 54 5.76 -1.60 -1.29
N ARG A 55 5.33 -0.35 -1.48
CA ARG A 55 6.09 0.65 -2.26
C ARG A 55 7.13 1.32 -1.36
N GLU A 56 8.16 0.56 -1.00
CA GLU A 56 9.17 0.97 -0.02
C GLU A 56 9.91 2.23 -0.43
N ASP A 57 10.26 2.34 -1.71
CA ASP A 57 10.93 3.49 -2.33
C ASP A 57 10.09 4.77 -2.18
N ALA A 58 8.79 4.67 -2.46
CA ALA A 58 7.86 5.78 -2.34
C ALA A 58 7.71 6.25 -0.89
N LEU A 59 7.52 5.32 0.05
CA LEU A 59 7.38 5.66 1.46
C LEU A 59 8.68 6.21 2.05
N LEU A 60 9.82 5.60 1.72
CA LEU A 60 11.14 6.11 2.12
C LEU A 60 11.36 7.55 1.62
N HIS A 61 11.04 7.81 0.35
CA HIS A 61 11.18 9.14 -0.23
C HIS A 61 10.28 10.17 0.46
N GLN A 62 9.01 9.82 0.70
CA GLN A 62 8.05 10.69 1.38
C GLN A 62 8.53 11.06 2.79
N LEU A 63 8.87 10.06 3.60
CA LEU A 63 9.33 10.26 4.98
C LEU A 63 10.62 11.07 5.03
N THR A 64 11.57 10.79 4.13
CA THR A 64 12.81 11.56 4.02
C THR A 64 12.53 13.03 3.68
N THR A 65 11.58 13.30 2.78
CA THR A 65 11.18 14.67 2.41
C THR A 65 10.53 15.42 3.58
N GLN A 66 9.84 14.70 4.47
CA GLN A 66 9.26 15.22 5.70
C GLN A 66 10.26 15.32 6.86
N GLY A 67 11.53 14.96 6.64
CA GLY A 67 12.57 14.97 7.69
C GLY A 67 12.48 13.80 8.68
N VAL A 68 11.64 12.80 8.41
CA VAL A 68 11.53 11.58 9.21
C VAL A 68 12.62 10.62 8.79
N LYS A 69 13.41 10.13 9.75
CA LYS A 69 14.42 9.10 9.49
C LYS A 69 13.71 7.80 9.10
N ALA A 70 14.04 7.23 7.95
CA ALA A 70 13.44 5.98 7.49
C ALA A 70 14.45 5.07 6.80
N ARG A 71 14.17 3.76 6.80
CA ARG A 71 14.99 2.72 6.18
C ARG A 71 14.13 1.61 5.60
N ALA A 72 14.40 1.21 4.36
CA ALA A 72 13.87 -0.03 3.80
C ALA A 72 14.66 -1.25 4.34
N LEU A 73 13.93 -2.26 4.81
CA LEU A 73 14.45 -3.53 5.28
C LEU A 73 14.31 -4.56 4.15
N SER A 74 15.42 -4.90 3.51
CA SER A 74 15.46 -6.14 2.71
C SER A 74 15.49 -7.33 3.67
N LEU A 75 14.32 -7.92 3.91
CA LEU A 75 14.20 -9.15 4.67
C LEU A 75 14.61 -10.32 3.77
N ILE A 76 15.84 -10.81 3.94
CA ILE A 76 16.35 -11.98 3.22
C ILE A 76 15.44 -13.19 3.53
N GLY A 77 14.72 -13.70 2.52
CA GLY A 77 13.86 -14.89 2.62
C GLY A 77 12.35 -14.62 2.50
N TYR A 78 11.92 -13.36 2.40
CA TYR A 78 10.58 -13.00 1.95
C TYR A 78 10.67 -12.49 0.51
N ASP A 79 10.73 -13.40 -0.46
CA ASP A 79 10.43 -13.02 -1.85
C ASP A 79 8.93 -12.66 -1.90
N GLU A 80 8.61 -11.41 -2.22
CA GLU A 80 7.25 -10.97 -2.54
C GLU A 80 6.81 -11.52 -3.91
N ASP A 81 6.97 -12.83 -4.15
CA ASP A 81 6.30 -13.54 -5.23
C ASP A 81 4.88 -13.91 -4.78
N ALA A 82 4.05 -12.90 -4.55
CA ALA A 82 2.61 -13.09 -4.45
C ALA A 82 1.88 -11.78 -4.73
N THR A 83 1.73 -11.42 -6.00
CA THR A 83 0.44 -10.93 -6.51
C THR A 83 0.45 -10.84 -8.03
N ASP A 84 -0.27 -11.78 -8.65
CA ASP A 84 -0.79 -11.70 -10.02
C ASP A 84 -1.47 -10.36 -10.36
#